data_AF-A0A9E0TXJ8-F1
#
_entry.id   AF-A0A9E0TXJ8-F1
#
_cell.length_a   1.000
_cell.length_b   1.000
_cell.length_c   1.000
_cell.angle_alpha   90.00
_cell.angle_beta   90.00
_cell.angle_gamma   90.00
#
_symmetry.space_group_name_H-M   'P 1'
#
loop_
_entity.id
_entity.type
_entity.pdbx_description
1 polymer ?
#
loop_
_entity_poly.entity_id
_entity_poly.type
_entity_poly.pdbx_seq_one_letter_code
_entity_poly.pdbx_strand_id
1 'polypeptide(L)' 'MNDKIEQLRKLCEGEDYKIFQDKTLMANARIGAEHYGISLTECTPTFILKADDAFVALIIH' A
#
# COMPACT_ATOMS: atom_id res chain seq x y z
N MET A 1 0.54 -13.05 17.47
CA MET A 1 1.18 -12.37 16.33
C MET A 1 0.63 -10.95 16.31
N ASN A 2 1.45 -9.93 16.60
CA ASN A 2 1.03 -8.55 16.41
C ASN A 2 0.77 -8.34 14.92
N ASP A 3 -0.46 -8.01 14.55
CA ASP A 3 -0.86 -7.78 13.18
C ASP A 3 -0.16 -6.51 12.67
N LYS A 4 0.75 -6.65 11.70
CA LYS A 4 1.50 -5.52 11.11
C LYS A 4 0.56 -4.46 10.52
N ILE A 5 -0.65 -4.86 10.12
CA ILE A 5 -1.67 -3.93 9.62
C ILE A 5 -2.27 -3.10 10.75
N GLU A 6 -2.44 -3.68 11.96
CA GLU A 6 -2.89 -2.90 13.12
C GLU A 6 -1.84 -1.89 13.58
N GLN A 7 -0.56 -2.21 13.46
CA GLN A 7 0.51 -1.22 13.70
C GLN A 7 0.43 -0.07 12.70
N LEU A 8 0.21 -0.37 11.43
CA LEU A 8 0.04 0.65 10.39
C LEU A 8 -1.20 1.51 10.63
N ARG A 9 -2.34 0.90 11.01
CA ARG A 9 -3.57 1.62 11.40
C ARG A 9 -3.34 2.61 12.52
N LYS A 10 -2.62 2.22 13.57
CA LYS A 10 -2.26 3.10 14.69
C LYS A 10 -1.37 4.26 14.27
N LEU A 11 -0.44 4.05 13.33
CA LEU A 11 0.39 5.14 12.80
C LEU A 11 -0.40 6.17 12.00
N CYS A 12 -1.57 5.80 11.49
CA CYS A 12 -2.45 6.65 10.68
C CYS A 12 -3.67 7.15 11.47
N GLU A 13 -3.70 6.93 12.79
CA GLU A 13 -4.78 7.41 13.64
C GLU A 13 -4.79 8.95 13.68
N GLY A 14 -5.91 9.56 13.30
CA GLY A 14 -6.05 11.02 13.21
C GLY A 14 -5.86 11.61 11.82
N GLU A 15 -5.52 10.79 10.82
CA GLU A 15 -5.42 11.20 9.42
C GLU A 15 -6.76 11.09 8.69
N ASP A 16 -6.92 11.83 7.59
CA ASP A 16 -8.13 11.85 6.76
C ASP A 16 -8.31 10.59 5.86
N TYR A 17 -7.41 9.61 5.99
CA TYR A 17 -7.44 8.37 5.23
C TYR A 17 -7.63 7.14 6.12
N LYS A 18 -8.14 6.06 5.52
CA LYS A 18 -8.41 4.79 6.21
C LYS A 18 -7.61 3.66 5.59
N ILE A 19 -7.05 2.79 6.43
CA ILE A 19 -6.36 1.57 5.99
C ILE A 19 -7.33 0.40 5.97
N PHE A 20 -7.60 -0.10 4.79
CA PHE A 20 -8.37 -1.31 4.55
C PHE A 20 -7.46 -2.48 4.17
N GLN A 21 -7.86 -3.68 4.55
CA GLN A 21 -7.21 -4.92 4.14
C GLN A 21 -8.24 -5.73 3.36
N ASP A 22 -7.95 -6.00 2.10
CA ASP A 22 -8.76 -6.90 1.29
C ASP A 22 -8.29 -8.35 1.46
N LYS A 23 -9.24 -9.29 1.32
CA LYS A 23 -8.95 -10.73 1.33
C LYS A 23 -8.61 -11.25 -0.07
N THR A 24 -8.91 -10.48 -1.09
CA THR A 24 -8.65 -10.78 -2.49
C THR A 24 -7.24 -10.37 -2.84
N LEU A 25 -6.41 -11.35 -3.19
CA LEU A 25 -5.06 -11.10 -3.70
C LEU A 25 -5.16 -10.55 -5.13
N MET A 26 -4.73 -9.30 -5.31
CA MET A 26 -4.66 -8.66 -6.62
C MET A 26 -3.29 -8.86 -7.23
N ALA A 27 -3.24 -9.33 -8.48
CA ALA A 27 -1.97 -9.64 -9.14
C ALA A 27 -1.18 -8.38 -9.55
N ASN A 28 -1.84 -7.24 -9.76
CA ASN A 28 -1.20 -5.98 -10.10
C ASN A 28 -2.12 -4.78 -9.81
N ALA A 29 -1.55 -3.57 -9.88
CA ALA A 29 -2.25 -2.31 -9.63
C ALA A 29 -3.43 -2.05 -10.59
N ARG A 30 -3.37 -2.50 -11.85
CA ARG A 30 -4.45 -2.32 -12.81
C ARG A 30 -5.72 -3.07 -12.37
N ILE A 31 -5.56 -4.33 -12.00
CA ILE A 31 -6.67 -5.16 -11.48
C ILE A 31 -7.23 -4.56 -10.20
N GLY A 32 -6.36 -4.06 -9.30
CA GLY A 32 -6.79 -3.38 -8.09
C GLY A 32 -7.59 -2.11 -8.38
N ALA A 33 -7.10 -1.26 -9.27
CA ALA A 33 -7.77 -0.01 -9.67
C ALA A 33 -9.18 -0.27 -10.23
N GLU A 34 -9.29 -1.24 -11.15
CA GLU A 34 -10.57 -1.68 -11.70
C GLU A 34 -11.51 -2.22 -10.62
N HIS A 35 -10.99 -3.02 -9.68
CA HIS A 35 -11.79 -3.59 -8.58
C HIS A 35 -12.41 -2.53 -7.67
N TYR A 36 -11.66 -1.46 -7.37
CA TYR A 36 -12.12 -0.36 -6.50
C TYR A 36 -12.78 0.79 -7.26
N GLY A 37 -12.85 0.72 -8.59
CA GLY A 37 -13.46 1.76 -9.42
C GLY A 37 -12.67 3.09 -9.41
N ILE A 38 -11.35 3.02 -9.24
CA ILE A 38 -10.45 4.19 -9.26
C ILE A 38 -9.59 4.19 -10.54
N SER A 39 -9.03 5.34 -10.88
CA SER A 39 -8.04 5.44 -11.97
C SER A 39 -6.74 4.76 -11.58
N LEU A 40 -6.05 4.16 -12.56
CA LEU A 40 -4.70 3.65 -12.37
C LEU A 40 -3.71 4.77 -11.94
N THR A 41 -3.97 6.02 -12.31
CA THR A 41 -3.15 7.17 -11.90
C THR A 41 -3.33 7.56 -10.44
N GLU A 42 -4.39 7.08 -9.77
CA GLU A 42 -4.60 7.28 -8.34
C GLU A 42 -3.89 6.18 -7.52
N CYS A 43 -3.41 5.12 -8.17
CA CYS A 43 -2.63 4.08 -7.52
C CYS A 43 -1.19 4.55 -7.34
N THR A 44 -0.68 4.43 -6.11
CA THR A 44 0.72 4.76 -5.80
C THR A 44 1.53 3.47 -5.59
N PRO A 45 2.22 2.94 -6.62
CA PRO A 45 3.05 1.75 -6.46
C PRO A 45 4.26 2.04 -5.57
N THR A 46 4.52 1.12 -4.63
CA THR A 46 5.68 1.17 -3.73
C THR A 46 6.63 0.04 -4.06
N PHE A 47 7.88 0.36 -4.40
CA PHE A 47 8.95 -0.60 -4.64
C PHE A 47 9.90 -0.60 -3.46
N ILE A 48 10.25 -1.78 -2.95
CA ILE A 48 11.28 -1.92 -1.91
C ILE A 48 12.57 -2.33 -2.58
N LEU A 49 13.55 -1.43 -2.58
CA LEU A 49 14.88 -1.64 -3.15
C LEU A 49 15.85 -1.96 -2.01
N LYS A 50 16.74 -2.92 -2.23
CA LYS A 50 17.89 -3.14 -1.36
C LYS A 50 19.13 -2.51 -2.01
N ALA A 51 19.72 -1.53 -1.35
CA ALA A 51 20.95 -0.86 -1.80
C ALA A 51 22.02 -1.05 -0.72
N ASP A 52 23.07 -1.80 -1.05
CA ASP A 52 24.12 -2.22 -0.13
C ASP A 52 23.55 -2.80 1.18
N ASP A 53 23.69 -2.08 2.29
CA ASP A 53 23.25 -2.44 3.64
C ASP A 53 21.92 -1.78 4.06
N ALA A 54 21.22 -1.10 3.14
CA ALA A 54 19.97 -0.39 3.41
C ALA A 54 18.79 -0.88 2.55
N PHE A 55 17.57 -0.67 3.08
CA PHE A 55 16.33 -0.79 2.32
C PHE A 55 15.73 0.58 2.07
N VAL A 56 15.30 0.83 0.84
CA VAL A 56 14.69 2.10 0.41
C VAL A 56 13.31 1.80 -0.17
N ALA A 57 12.30 2.55 0.27
CA ALA A 57 10.98 2.54 -0.35
C ALA A 57 10.94 3.63 -1.43
N LEU A 58 10.79 3.22 -2.69
CA LEU A 58 10.55 4.11 -3.82
C LEU A 58 9.05 4.18 -4.09
N ILE A 59 8.51 5.39 -4.04
CA ILE A 59 7.10 5.71 -4.26
C ILE A 59 7.03 6.52 -5.57
N ILE A 60 6.29 6.01 -6.57
CA ILE A 60 6.14 6.68 -7.87
C ILE A 60 4.74 7.28 -7.95
N HIS A 61 4.66 8.59 -8.22
CA HIS A 61 3.42 9.36 -8.41
C HIS A 61 3.28 9.81 -9.86
#